data_AF-A0A6N6S5E2-F1
#
_entry.id   AF-A0A6N6S5E2-F1
#
_cell.length_a   1.000
_cell.length_b   1.000
_cell.length_c   1.000
_cell.angle_alpha   90.00
_cell.angle_beta   90.00
_cell.angle_gamma   90.00
#
_symmetry.space_group_name_H-M   'P 1'
#
loop_
_entity.id
_entity.type
_entity.pdbx_description
1 polymer ?
#
loop_
_entity_poly.entity_id
_entity_poly.type
_entity_poly.pdbx_seq_one_letter_code
_entity_poly.pdbx_strand_id
1 'polypeptide(L)'
;MSNEFNEIISALEKPLSFTAKNGFSNLDKVRDLGRLVEDLTLKALSLPLSAEESRGIEKLRRLFSSYDGLGREEREDIVRESLSIVASLKNRRISPGSGKHEGKTPRTPVRKSEKEPDSAGEIRERSSHDPDRVPIQFIKGVGPRLASVLKKKGIEAVGDALYFFPRIYEDRRTIKKISELRPGTRETVTGKIMLAGRVGARRRSLYQITVSDGTGTLTLLWFRFSEEYLRNAYKKGASVILTGDVGVGYRGELQIVHPRPEDIEVIEEGEDIDEDHLHFNRIVPIYPLTEGLKQRRMRRIMKSVVDGYAASLSPGLPDALKRKRGVIDLSAAVSRAHFPANDENIVDLSDKDSVYASPPHKTLSYYEFFLMELGLALKKRDVAELDGISFSPTGELTGKLISGLPFRLTSAQERVLSEIERDMRSGRPMNRLLQ
;
A
#
# COMPACT_ATOMS: atom_id res chain seq x y z
N MET A 1 0.85 -24.87 -9.47
CA MET A 1 2.32 -24.69 -9.59
C MET A 1 2.89 -25.14 -10.94
N SER A 2 2.46 -26.27 -11.54
CA SER A 2 2.88 -26.64 -12.91
C SER A 2 2.47 -25.63 -13.99
N ASN A 3 1.41 -24.85 -13.76
CA ASN A 3 0.86 -23.86 -14.70
C ASN A 3 1.77 -22.64 -14.90
N GLU A 4 2.39 -22.12 -13.84
CA GLU A 4 3.15 -20.87 -13.90
C GLU A 4 4.45 -21.02 -14.71
N PHE A 5 5.15 -22.15 -14.58
CA PHE A 5 6.30 -22.44 -15.43
C PHE A 5 5.89 -22.59 -16.91
N ASN A 6 4.76 -23.24 -17.19
CA ASN A 6 4.27 -23.39 -18.56
C ASN A 6 3.86 -22.04 -19.19
N GLU A 7 3.31 -21.13 -18.38
CA GLU A 7 3.04 -19.74 -18.79
C GLU A 7 4.33 -19.00 -19.13
N ILE A 8 5.39 -19.15 -18.34
CA ILE A 8 6.71 -18.53 -18.62
C ILE A 8 7.33 -19.12 -19.90
N ILE A 9 7.29 -20.44 -20.08
CA ILE A 9 7.77 -21.09 -21.32
C ILE A 9 6.97 -20.62 -22.54
N SER A 10 5.65 -20.48 -22.43
CA SER A 10 4.83 -19.93 -23.53
C SER A 10 5.11 -18.44 -23.79
N ALA A 11 5.40 -17.67 -22.74
CA ALA A 11 5.78 -16.26 -22.84
C ALA A 11 7.17 -16.08 -23.46
N LEU A 12 8.09 -17.04 -23.32
CA LEU A 12 9.38 -17.09 -24.02
C LEU A 12 9.22 -17.51 -25.49
N GLU A 13 8.35 -18.48 -25.77
CA GLU A 13 8.15 -19.04 -27.13
C GLU A 13 7.54 -18.01 -28.11
N LYS A 14 6.58 -17.19 -27.66
CA LYS A 14 5.86 -16.24 -28.53
C LYS A 14 6.79 -15.20 -29.18
N PRO A 15 7.65 -14.47 -28.44
CA PRO A 15 8.60 -13.53 -29.03
C PRO A 15 9.67 -14.22 -29.89
N LEU A 16 10.22 -15.35 -29.42
CA LEU A 16 11.27 -16.09 -30.15
C LEU A 16 10.77 -16.68 -31.48
N SER A 17 9.53 -17.19 -31.50
CA SER A 17 8.92 -17.70 -32.74
C SER A 17 8.57 -16.56 -33.70
N PHE A 18 8.16 -15.40 -33.18
CA PHE A 18 7.90 -14.22 -33.99
C PHE A 18 9.18 -13.65 -34.61
N THR A 19 10.30 -13.65 -33.89
CA THR A 19 11.59 -13.21 -34.44
C THR A 19 12.14 -14.17 -35.49
N ALA A 20 11.91 -15.48 -35.35
CA ALA A 20 12.34 -16.49 -36.33
C ALA A 20 11.49 -16.57 -37.61
N LYS A 21 10.30 -15.96 -37.66
CA LYS A 21 9.42 -15.98 -38.84
C LYS A 21 10.07 -15.28 -40.05
N ASN A 22 9.70 -15.74 -41.26
CA ASN A 22 10.10 -15.14 -42.53
C ASN A 22 11.63 -14.93 -42.64
N GLY A 23 12.41 -15.96 -42.30
CA GLY A 23 13.87 -15.93 -42.37
C GLY A 23 14.51 -14.86 -41.48
N PHE A 24 14.04 -14.74 -40.24
CA PHE A 24 14.53 -13.77 -39.25
C PHE A 24 14.37 -12.29 -39.63
N SER A 25 13.49 -11.95 -40.57
CA SER A 25 13.22 -10.56 -40.98
C SER A 25 12.59 -9.67 -39.89
N ASN A 26 12.20 -10.25 -38.75
CA ASN A 26 11.63 -9.55 -37.59
C ASN A 26 12.61 -9.39 -36.42
N LEU A 27 13.89 -9.76 -36.58
CA LEU A 27 14.89 -9.75 -35.51
C LEU A 27 15.04 -8.38 -34.84
N ASP A 28 14.98 -7.29 -35.63
CA ASP A 28 15.09 -5.91 -35.12
C ASP A 28 13.74 -5.28 -34.75
N LYS A 29 12.61 -5.97 -35.01
CA LYS A 29 11.26 -5.44 -34.70
C LYS A 29 10.84 -5.70 -33.27
N VAL A 30 11.44 -6.69 -32.61
CA VAL A 30 11.21 -6.95 -31.18
C VAL A 30 12.27 -6.20 -30.38
N ARG A 31 11.89 -5.02 -29.89
CA ARG A 31 12.75 -4.22 -29.02
C ARG A 31 13.01 -4.97 -27.71
N ASP A 32 14.27 -4.92 -27.27
CA ASP A 32 14.72 -5.45 -25.97
C ASP A 32 14.47 -6.96 -25.76
N LEU A 33 14.56 -7.77 -26.83
CA LEU A 33 14.36 -9.22 -26.76
C LEU A 33 15.31 -9.90 -25.74
N GLY A 34 16.58 -9.47 -25.67
CA GLY A 34 17.55 -10.01 -24.72
C GLY A 34 17.13 -9.79 -23.27
N ARG A 35 16.74 -8.56 -22.94
CA ARG A 35 16.23 -8.21 -21.61
C ARG A 35 14.96 -8.96 -21.23
N LEU A 36 14.03 -9.13 -22.18
CA LEU A 36 12.80 -9.88 -21.94
C LEU A 36 13.07 -11.36 -21.63
N VAL A 37 14.01 -11.98 -22.33
CA VAL A 37 14.42 -13.37 -22.07
C VAL A 37 15.15 -13.48 -20.73
N GLU A 38 15.98 -12.49 -20.37
CA GLU A 38 16.65 -12.46 -19.07
C GLU A 38 15.66 -12.36 -17.90
N ASP A 39 14.69 -11.45 -17.97
CA ASP A 39 13.67 -11.26 -16.94
C ASP A 39 12.81 -12.53 -16.76
N LEU A 40 12.41 -13.18 -17.86
CA LEU A 40 11.60 -14.40 -17.83
C LEU A 40 12.39 -15.63 -17.35
N THR A 41 13.68 -15.75 -17.70
CA THR A 41 14.53 -16.84 -17.20
C THR A 41 14.85 -16.69 -15.71
N LEU A 42 15.03 -15.46 -15.21
CA LEU A 42 15.14 -15.18 -13.77
C LEU A 42 13.86 -15.58 -13.02
N LYS A 43 12.70 -15.22 -13.56
CA LYS A 43 11.40 -15.63 -13.00
C LYS A 43 11.19 -17.15 -13.03
N ALA A 44 11.70 -17.85 -14.05
CA ALA A 44 11.63 -19.30 -14.10
C ALA A 44 12.51 -19.97 -13.04
N LEU A 45 13.73 -19.45 -12.80
CA LEU A 45 14.67 -20.02 -11.82
C LEU A 45 14.23 -19.82 -10.36
N SER A 46 13.30 -18.91 -10.08
CA SER A 46 12.71 -18.77 -8.73
C SER A 46 11.61 -19.81 -8.44
N LEU A 47 11.23 -20.64 -9.42
CA LEU A 47 10.26 -21.72 -9.23
C LEU A 47 10.97 -23.03 -8.82
N PRO A 48 10.27 -23.97 -8.14
CA PRO A 48 10.81 -25.30 -7.88
C PRO A 48 10.93 -26.09 -9.18
N LEU A 49 12.10 -26.03 -9.80
CA LEU A 49 12.44 -26.70 -11.07
C LEU A 49 13.21 -28.01 -10.81
N SER A 50 13.03 -28.98 -11.70
CA SER A 50 13.92 -30.13 -11.77
C SER A 50 15.34 -29.72 -12.20
N ALA A 51 16.35 -30.52 -11.84
CA ALA A 51 17.74 -30.23 -12.19
C ALA A 51 18.00 -30.13 -13.71
N GLU A 52 17.12 -30.66 -14.55
CA GLU A 52 17.19 -30.52 -16.01
C GLU A 52 16.48 -29.25 -16.52
N GLU A 53 15.33 -28.88 -15.93
CA GLU A 53 14.64 -27.62 -16.23
C GLU A 53 15.53 -26.42 -15.84
N SER A 54 16.14 -26.43 -14.65
CA SER A 54 17.09 -25.40 -14.23
C SER A 54 18.27 -25.27 -15.20
N ARG A 55 18.85 -26.40 -15.64
CA ARG A 55 19.94 -26.41 -16.64
C ARG A 55 19.50 -25.83 -17.98
N GLY A 56 18.28 -26.13 -18.45
CA GLY A 56 17.74 -25.58 -19.69
C GLY A 56 17.53 -24.07 -19.62
N ILE A 57 16.96 -23.58 -18.51
CA ILE A 57 16.74 -22.15 -18.28
C ILE A 57 18.05 -21.38 -18.08
N GLU A 58 19.01 -21.94 -17.35
CA GLU A 58 20.35 -21.36 -17.21
C GLU A 58 21.09 -21.28 -18.54
N LYS A 59 20.94 -22.30 -19.41
CA LYS A 59 21.51 -22.29 -20.75
C LYS A 59 20.90 -21.17 -21.60
N LEU A 60 19.57 -21.00 -21.58
CA LEU A 60 18.88 -19.89 -22.25
C LEU A 60 19.39 -18.53 -21.76
N ARG A 61 19.52 -18.35 -20.45
CA ARG A 61 20.02 -17.10 -19.87
C ARG A 61 21.44 -16.78 -20.32
N ARG A 62 22.33 -17.78 -20.40
CA ARG A 62 23.70 -17.60 -20.90
C ARG A 62 23.76 -17.24 -22.37
N LEU A 63 22.88 -17.79 -23.20
CA LEU A 63 22.82 -17.44 -24.62
C LEU A 63 22.42 -15.98 -24.84
N PHE A 64 21.60 -15.42 -23.95
CA PHE A 64 21.10 -14.04 -24.09
C PHE A 64 21.90 -12.97 -23.32
N SER A 65 22.90 -13.34 -22.51
CA SER A 65 23.63 -12.37 -21.67
C SER A 65 24.44 -11.32 -22.44
N SER A 66 24.74 -11.56 -23.72
CA SER A 66 25.43 -10.60 -24.60
C SER A 66 24.64 -10.31 -25.90
N TYR A 67 23.39 -10.76 -26.00
CA TYR A 67 22.60 -10.74 -27.23
C TYR A 67 22.48 -9.35 -27.88
N ASP A 68 22.23 -8.33 -27.07
CA ASP A 68 22.02 -6.94 -27.54
C ASP A 68 23.29 -6.30 -28.14
N GLY A 69 24.47 -6.92 -27.95
CA GLY A 69 25.76 -6.47 -28.51
C GLY A 69 26.28 -7.27 -29.71
N LEU A 70 25.62 -8.36 -30.10
CA LEU A 70 26.11 -9.29 -31.13
C LEU A 70 25.69 -8.92 -32.57
N GLY A 71 26.39 -9.48 -33.56
CA GLY A 71 26.06 -9.33 -34.98
C GLY A 71 24.77 -10.06 -35.37
N ARG A 72 24.19 -9.72 -36.53
CA ARG A 72 22.90 -10.28 -36.98
C ARG A 72 22.93 -11.80 -37.09
N GLU A 73 23.96 -12.38 -37.71
CA GLU A 73 24.09 -13.84 -37.88
C GLU A 73 24.15 -14.58 -36.53
N GLU A 74 24.91 -14.05 -35.58
CA GLU A 74 25.04 -14.62 -34.22
C GLU A 74 23.71 -14.58 -33.46
N ARG A 75 22.93 -13.51 -33.62
CA ARG A 75 21.59 -13.38 -33.02
C ARG A 75 20.60 -14.38 -33.62
N GLU A 76 20.67 -14.64 -34.92
CA GLU A 76 19.82 -15.64 -35.59
C GLU A 76 20.10 -17.05 -35.05
N ASP A 77 21.38 -17.39 -34.84
CA ASP A 77 21.78 -18.68 -34.27
C ASP A 77 21.34 -18.83 -32.80
N ILE A 78 21.50 -17.77 -32.00
CA ILE A 78 21.01 -17.76 -30.60
C ILE A 78 19.50 -17.97 -30.54
N VAL A 79 18.72 -17.30 -31.38
CA VAL A 79 17.26 -17.47 -31.42
C VAL A 79 16.88 -18.89 -31.83
N ARG A 80 17.59 -19.47 -32.81
CA ARG A 80 17.36 -20.84 -33.28
C ARG A 80 17.66 -21.88 -32.20
N GLU A 81 18.81 -21.76 -31.54
CA GLU A 81 19.18 -22.65 -30.43
C GLU A 81 18.18 -22.53 -29.26
N SER A 82 17.74 -21.31 -28.97
CA SER A 82 16.81 -21.03 -27.89
C SER A 82 15.42 -21.62 -28.12
N LEU A 83 14.93 -21.57 -29.37
CA LEU A 83 13.68 -22.25 -29.75
C LEU A 83 13.76 -23.77 -29.56
N SER A 84 14.92 -24.39 -29.84
CA SER A 84 15.13 -25.82 -29.60
C SER A 84 15.08 -26.16 -28.10
N ILE A 85 15.71 -25.33 -27.26
CA ILE A 85 15.68 -25.52 -25.80
C ILE A 85 14.24 -25.36 -25.27
N VAL A 86 13.52 -24.32 -25.68
CA VAL A 86 12.12 -24.08 -25.29
C VAL A 86 11.20 -25.23 -25.72
N ALA A 87 11.37 -25.76 -26.93
CA ALA A 87 10.60 -26.91 -27.41
C ALA A 87 10.90 -28.19 -26.60
N SER A 88 12.16 -28.41 -26.21
CA SER A 88 12.55 -29.56 -25.39
C SER A 88 11.96 -29.52 -23.98
N LEU A 89 11.86 -28.32 -23.39
CA LEU A 89 11.25 -28.10 -22.07
C LEU A 89 9.72 -28.28 -22.11
N LYS A 90 9.08 -27.92 -23.22
CA LYS A 90 7.63 -28.04 -23.41
C LYS A 90 7.17 -29.49 -23.68
N ASN A 91 7.84 -30.20 -24.58
CA ASN A 91 7.43 -31.56 -24.98
C ASN A 91 7.55 -32.60 -23.84
N ARG A 92 8.42 -32.38 -22.86
CA ARG A 92 8.64 -33.32 -21.75
C ARG A 92 7.56 -33.29 -20.67
N ARG A 93 6.79 -32.19 -20.55
CA ARG A 93 5.62 -32.13 -19.64
C ARG A 93 4.32 -32.64 -20.27
N ILE A 94 4.31 -32.91 -21.59
CA ILE A 94 3.09 -33.27 -22.34
C ILE A 94 2.91 -34.80 -22.50
N SER A 95 3.86 -35.64 -22.08
CA SER A 95 3.66 -37.10 -22.09
C SER A 95 2.91 -37.61 -20.84
N PRO A 96 1.68 -38.17 -20.96
CA PRO A 96 1.01 -38.88 -19.88
C PRO A 96 1.48 -40.36 -19.84
N GLY A 97 1.56 -40.92 -18.64
CA GLY A 97 2.33 -42.13 -18.30
C GLY A 97 2.13 -43.40 -19.15
N SER A 98 3.21 -44.19 -19.26
CA SER A 98 3.20 -45.66 -19.29
C SER A 98 4.63 -46.21 -19.16
N GLY A 99 4.78 -47.35 -18.48
CA GLY A 99 5.96 -48.22 -18.66
C GLY A 99 6.75 -48.60 -17.40
N LYS A 100 6.41 -49.77 -16.84
CA LYS A 100 7.32 -50.59 -16.02
C LYS A 100 8.63 -50.86 -16.78
N HIS A 101 9.78 -50.83 -16.10
CA HIS A 101 10.73 -51.96 -16.07
C HIS A 101 11.88 -51.74 -15.07
N GLU A 102 12.31 -52.88 -14.54
CA GLU A 102 13.38 -53.15 -13.58
C GLU A 102 14.78 -52.72 -14.06
N GLY A 103 15.70 -52.50 -13.11
CA GLY A 103 17.12 -52.36 -13.45
C GLY A 103 18.07 -51.90 -12.33
N LYS A 104 18.31 -52.77 -11.34
CA LYS A 104 19.57 -52.98 -10.60
C LYS A 104 20.34 -51.79 -9.95
N THR A 105 20.38 -51.88 -8.61
CA THR A 105 21.47 -51.58 -7.64
C THR A 105 22.91 -51.58 -8.18
N PRO A 106 23.89 -50.87 -7.54
CA PRO A 106 24.22 -50.98 -6.09
C PRO A 106 24.48 -49.65 -5.34
N ARG A 107 23.85 -49.41 -4.18
CA ARG A 107 24.34 -49.68 -2.80
C ARG A 107 25.85 -49.47 -2.61
N THR A 108 26.27 -48.47 -1.84
CA THR A 108 26.89 -48.58 -0.49
C THR A 108 27.03 -47.16 0.15
N PRO A 109 27.33 -46.97 1.45
CA PRO A 109 26.33 -46.92 2.52
C PRO A 109 26.24 -45.56 3.25
N VAL A 110 25.15 -45.46 4.00
CA VAL A 110 24.80 -44.49 5.03
C VAL A 110 25.94 -44.24 6.03
N ARG A 111 26.22 -42.97 6.33
CA ARG A 111 26.67 -42.53 7.66
C ARG A 111 25.69 -41.49 8.18
N LYS A 112 24.93 -41.87 9.21
CA LYS A 112 24.11 -40.97 10.03
C LYS A 112 25.05 -40.04 10.78
N SER A 113 24.87 -38.74 10.61
CA SER A 113 25.25 -37.74 11.61
C SER A 113 24.03 -36.89 11.85
N GLU A 114 23.54 -36.95 13.10
CA GLU A 114 22.50 -36.11 13.66
C GLU A 114 22.81 -34.65 13.35
N LYS A 115 21.85 -33.94 12.74
CA LYS A 115 21.89 -32.50 12.58
C LYS A 115 20.94 -31.88 13.59
N GLU A 116 21.51 -31.03 14.42
CA GLU A 116 20.86 -29.94 15.14
C GLU A 116 19.87 -29.19 14.23
N PRO A 117 18.79 -28.59 14.77
CA PRO A 117 17.84 -27.87 13.95
C PRO A 117 18.51 -26.62 13.38
N ASP A 118 18.60 -26.60 12.05
CA ASP A 118 19.17 -25.55 11.21
C ASP A 118 18.28 -24.29 11.28
N SER A 119 18.49 -23.48 12.31
CA SER A 119 17.82 -22.18 12.53
C SER A 119 18.17 -21.13 11.47
N ALA A 120 18.97 -21.45 10.45
CA ALA A 120 19.34 -20.55 9.37
C ALA A 120 18.40 -20.63 8.15
N GLY A 121 17.60 -21.68 8.02
CA GLY A 121 16.64 -21.87 6.93
C GLY A 121 15.39 -21.00 7.06
N GLU A 122 14.82 -20.92 8.27
CA GLU A 122 13.63 -20.10 8.55
C GLU A 122 13.92 -18.58 8.54
N ILE A 123 15.18 -18.19 8.75
CA ILE A 123 15.59 -16.78 8.72
C ILE A 123 15.74 -16.27 7.27
N ARG A 124 16.02 -17.14 6.30
CA ARG A 124 16.27 -16.72 4.91
C ARG A 124 15.00 -16.45 4.11
N GLU A 125 13.93 -17.23 4.26
CA GLU A 125 12.67 -16.98 3.54
C GLU A 125 11.88 -15.76 4.04
N ARG A 126 12.05 -15.35 5.30
CA ARG A 126 11.38 -14.15 5.85
C ARG A 126 12.02 -12.84 5.39
N SER A 127 13.23 -12.89 4.83
CA SER A 127 14.04 -11.70 4.56
C SER A 127 13.75 -10.99 3.22
N SER A 128 12.88 -11.55 2.37
CA SER A 128 12.54 -10.98 1.05
C SER A 128 11.27 -10.10 1.02
N HIS A 129 10.58 -9.90 2.15
CA HIS A 129 9.29 -9.20 2.22
C HIS A 129 9.24 -8.04 3.22
N ASP A 130 10.40 -7.57 3.72
CA ASP A 130 10.46 -6.42 4.61
C ASP A 130 10.00 -5.15 3.86
N PRO A 131 8.80 -4.61 4.15
CA PRO A 131 8.23 -3.50 3.40
C PRO A 131 9.07 -2.22 3.57
N ASP A 132 9.84 -2.10 4.64
CA ASP A 132 10.67 -0.92 4.91
C ASP A 132 11.91 -0.85 4.00
N ARG A 133 12.29 -1.99 3.39
CA ARG A 133 13.47 -2.09 2.51
C ARG A 133 13.14 -1.96 1.03
N VAL A 134 11.88 -1.97 0.66
CA VAL A 134 11.46 -1.91 -0.75
C VAL A 134 11.14 -0.46 -1.11
N PRO A 135 11.92 0.19 -2.00
CA PRO A 135 11.59 1.53 -2.47
C PRO A 135 10.25 1.58 -3.19
N ILE A 136 9.46 2.64 -2.95
CA ILE A 136 8.11 2.79 -3.51
C ILE A 136 8.09 2.80 -5.05
N GLN A 137 9.21 3.17 -5.67
CA GLN A 137 9.39 3.17 -7.13
C GLN A 137 9.26 1.79 -7.79
N PHE A 138 9.34 0.69 -7.03
CA PHE A 138 9.18 -0.66 -7.57
C PHE A 138 7.73 -1.15 -7.54
N ILE A 139 6.82 -0.37 -6.95
CA ILE A 139 5.39 -0.65 -7.01
C ILE A 139 4.85 -0.36 -8.40
N LYS A 140 4.01 -1.27 -8.92
CA LYS A 140 3.38 -1.14 -10.23
C LYS A 140 2.67 0.21 -10.35
N GLY A 141 3.01 0.97 -11.40
CA GLY A 141 2.43 2.29 -11.67
C GLY A 141 3.16 3.47 -11.01
N VAL A 142 4.17 3.21 -10.17
CA VAL A 142 5.06 4.21 -9.59
C VAL A 142 6.37 4.24 -10.38
N GLY A 143 6.52 5.19 -11.32
CA GLY A 143 7.80 5.45 -11.97
C GLY A 143 8.67 6.45 -11.19
N PRO A 144 9.92 6.72 -11.62
CA PRO A 144 10.84 7.64 -10.92
C PRO A 144 10.26 9.04 -10.67
N ARG A 145 9.51 9.58 -11.64
CA ARG A 145 8.83 10.87 -11.51
C ARG A 145 7.74 10.87 -10.44
N LEU A 146 7.05 9.74 -10.27
CA LEU A 146 5.98 9.64 -9.28
C LEU A 146 6.55 9.35 -7.89
N ALA A 147 7.61 8.54 -7.81
CA ALA A 147 8.36 8.31 -6.58
C ALA A 147 8.86 9.63 -5.98
N SER A 148 9.36 10.58 -6.81
CA SER A 148 9.78 11.89 -6.31
C SER A 148 8.62 12.76 -5.79
N VAL A 149 7.41 12.60 -6.35
CA VAL A 149 6.19 13.27 -5.85
C VAL A 149 5.71 12.65 -4.54
N LEU A 150 5.77 11.33 -4.41
CA LEU A 150 5.43 10.58 -3.19
C LEU A 150 6.42 10.85 -2.06
N LYS A 151 7.71 11.00 -2.38
CA LYS A 151 8.75 11.41 -1.43
C LYS A 151 8.45 12.76 -0.75
N LYS A 152 7.81 13.70 -1.45
CA LYS A 152 7.34 14.97 -0.84
C LYS A 152 6.27 14.78 0.25
N LYS A 153 5.63 13.61 0.32
CA LYS A 153 4.71 13.19 1.38
C LYS A 153 5.36 12.29 2.44
N GLY A 154 6.68 12.11 2.39
CA GLY A 154 7.39 11.20 3.28
C GLY A 154 7.23 9.73 2.91
N ILE A 155 6.83 9.41 1.68
CA ILE A 155 6.67 8.03 1.21
C ILE A 155 7.87 7.68 0.32
N GLU A 156 8.85 6.99 0.89
CA GLU A 156 10.05 6.55 0.18
C GLU A 156 10.10 5.03 0.01
N ALA A 157 9.63 4.30 1.01
CA ALA A 157 9.52 2.85 1.03
C ALA A 157 8.06 2.38 1.01
N VAL A 158 7.87 1.08 0.80
CA VAL A 158 6.55 0.43 0.87
C VAL A 158 5.99 0.48 2.30
N GLY A 159 6.85 0.36 3.31
CA GLY A 159 6.49 0.55 4.73
C GLY A 159 5.85 1.90 4.99
N ASP A 160 6.45 2.98 4.50
CA ASP A 160 5.88 4.33 4.62
C ASP A 160 4.48 4.42 4.00
N ALA A 161 4.26 3.76 2.85
CA ALA A 161 2.97 3.75 2.18
C ALA A 161 1.90 2.94 2.94
N LEU A 162 2.28 1.84 3.61
CA LEU A 162 1.38 1.05 4.47
C LEU A 162 0.90 1.81 5.70
N TYR A 163 1.65 2.81 6.17
CA TYR A 163 1.26 3.68 7.28
C TYR A 163 0.79 5.07 6.80
N PHE A 164 0.66 5.29 5.49
CA PHE A 164 0.11 6.51 4.92
C PHE A 164 -1.41 6.40 4.80
N PHE A 165 -2.12 6.57 5.92
CA PHE A 165 -3.55 6.34 5.99
C PHE A 165 -4.42 7.39 5.26
N PRO A 166 -5.64 7.01 4.84
CA PRO A 166 -6.64 7.96 4.35
C PRO A 166 -6.96 9.04 5.40
N ARG A 167 -7.25 10.26 4.94
CA ARG A 167 -7.66 11.37 5.84
C ARG A 167 -9.16 11.43 6.08
N ILE A 168 -9.95 10.89 5.16
CA ILE A 168 -11.42 10.73 5.25
C ILE A 168 -11.81 9.51 4.42
N TYR A 169 -13.01 9.00 4.69
CA TYR A 169 -13.66 7.98 3.87
C TYR A 169 -14.92 8.58 3.25
N GLU A 170 -15.26 8.15 2.05
CA GLU A 170 -16.48 8.55 1.36
C GLU A 170 -17.30 7.32 1.00
N ASP A 171 -18.59 7.35 1.33
CA ASP A 171 -19.49 6.25 1.00
C ASP A 171 -19.94 6.37 -0.46
N ARG A 172 -19.34 5.56 -1.33
CA ARG A 172 -19.71 5.47 -2.75
C ARG A 172 -20.28 4.11 -3.11
N ARG A 173 -20.89 3.40 -2.15
CA ARG A 173 -21.52 2.08 -2.36
C ARG A 173 -22.70 2.16 -3.32
N THR A 174 -23.46 3.26 -3.27
CA THR A 174 -24.62 3.47 -4.14
C THR A 174 -24.36 4.59 -5.13
N ILE A 175 -24.37 4.25 -6.42
CA ILE A 175 -24.45 5.25 -7.49
C ILE A 175 -25.91 5.44 -7.84
N LYS A 176 -26.40 6.67 -7.76
CA LYS A 176 -27.78 7.02 -8.12
C LYS A 176 -27.82 7.65 -9.51
N LYS A 177 -28.99 7.58 -10.14
CA LYS A 177 -29.31 8.39 -11.31
C LYS A 177 -29.51 9.84 -10.89
N ILE A 178 -29.21 10.79 -11.78
CA ILE A 178 -29.39 12.22 -11.51
C ILE A 178 -30.85 12.53 -11.19
N SER A 179 -31.80 11.84 -11.83
CA SER A 179 -33.24 11.99 -11.55
C SER A 179 -33.66 11.56 -10.14
N GLU A 180 -32.87 10.74 -9.46
CA GLU A 180 -33.16 10.16 -8.13
C GLU A 180 -32.47 10.92 -6.99
N LEU A 181 -31.68 11.95 -7.33
CA LEU A 181 -30.95 12.74 -6.36
C LEU A 181 -31.88 13.49 -5.41
N ARG A 182 -31.49 13.54 -4.14
CA ARG A 182 -32.22 14.22 -3.09
C ARG A 182 -31.47 15.47 -2.64
N PRO A 183 -32.09 16.66 -2.72
CA PRO A 183 -31.49 17.87 -2.17
C PRO A 183 -31.21 17.74 -0.67
N GLY A 184 -30.11 18.35 -0.21
CA GLY A 184 -29.66 18.33 1.19
C GLY A 184 -28.90 17.07 1.59
N THR A 185 -28.60 16.18 0.64
CA THR A 185 -27.82 14.96 0.89
C THR A 185 -26.56 14.92 0.04
N ARG A 186 -25.50 14.26 0.55
CA ARG A 186 -24.26 14.00 -0.18
C ARG A 186 -24.41 12.68 -0.93
N GLU A 187 -24.42 12.73 -2.26
CA GLU A 187 -24.78 11.58 -3.11
C GLU A 187 -23.75 11.39 -4.22
N THR A 188 -23.61 10.15 -4.69
CA THR A 188 -22.71 9.78 -5.80
C THR A 188 -23.50 9.54 -7.08
N VAL A 189 -23.07 10.14 -8.20
CA VAL A 189 -23.67 9.96 -9.53
C VAL A 189 -22.62 9.80 -10.62
N THR A 190 -23.02 9.18 -11.73
CA THR A 190 -22.23 9.08 -12.96
C THR A 190 -22.91 9.86 -14.07
N GLY A 191 -22.15 10.56 -14.91
CA GLY A 191 -22.71 11.21 -16.09
C GLY A 191 -21.65 11.73 -17.04
N LYS A 192 -22.09 12.32 -18.15
CA LYS A 192 -21.22 12.92 -19.17
C LYS A 192 -21.24 14.43 -19.05
N ILE A 193 -20.09 15.07 -19.16
CA ILE A 193 -20.00 16.53 -19.21
C ILE A 193 -20.58 17.02 -20.54
N MET A 194 -21.71 17.72 -20.47
CA MET A 194 -22.41 18.26 -21.63
C MET A 194 -21.91 19.65 -21.99
N LEU A 195 -21.67 20.48 -20.97
CA LEU A 195 -21.24 21.87 -21.11
C LEU A 195 -20.23 22.19 -20.01
N ALA A 196 -19.21 22.98 -20.33
CA ALA A 196 -18.24 23.50 -19.38
C ALA A 196 -17.81 24.89 -19.85
N GLY A 197 -17.96 25.91 -19.00
CA GLY A 197 -17.60 27.27 -19.38
C GLY A 197 -17.87 28.33 -18.33
N ARG A 198 -17.32 29.51 -18.58
CA ARG A 198 -17.53 30.71 -17.77
C ARG A 198 -18.87 31.35 -18.12
N VAL A 199 -19.68 31.65 -17.11
CA VAL A 199 -20.99 32.31 -17.23
C VAL A 199 -20.98 33.60 -16.40
N GLY A 200 -21.56 34.67 -16.94
CA GLY A 200 -21.71 35.96 -16.26
C GLY A 200 -20.71 37.05 -16.67
N ALA A 201 -20.97 38.29 -16.21
CA ALA A 201 -20.21 39.49 -16.60
C ALA A 201 -18.85 39.60 -15.89
N ARG A 202 -17.92 40.40 -16.46
CA ARG A 202 -16.49 40.48 -16.10
C ARG A 202 -16.16 40.59 -14.59
N ARG A 203 -17.03 41.21 -13.78
CA ARG A 203 -16.86 41.37 -12.31
C ARG A 203 -17.55 40.30 -11.44
N ARG A 204 -18.53 39.56 -11.96
CA ARG A 204 -19.27 38.49 -11.26
C ARG A 204 -19.49 37.31 -12.21
N SER A 205 -18.39 36.66 -12.55
CA SER A 205 -18.42 35.44 -13.35
C SER A 205 -18.30 34.21 -12.47
N LEU A 206 -19.01 33.16 -12.84
CA LEU A 206 -18.88 31.81 -12.28
C LEU A 206 -18.43 30.85 -13.38
N TYR A 207 -17.85 29.72 -12.99
CA TYR A 207 -17.62 28.60 -13.91
C TYR A 207 -18.71 27.57 -13.68
N GLN A 208 -19.33 27.12 -14.77
CA GLN A 208 -20.43 26.16 -14.76
C GLN A 208 -20.05 24.93 -15.57
N ILE A 209 -20.27 23.75 -15.00
CA ILE A 209 -20.20 22.47 -15.70
C ILE A 209 -21.57 21.81 -15.59
N THR A 210 -22.17 21.42 -16.71
CA THR A 210 -23.43 20.66 -16.73
C THR A 210 -23.13 19.21 -17.03
N VAL A 211 -23.52 18.33 -16.12
CA VAL A 211 -23.39 16.87 -16.25
C VAL A 211 -24.77 16.28 -16.51
N SER A 212 -24.86 15.33 -17.44
CA SER A 212 -26.10 14.58 -17.70
C SER A 212 -25.82 13.09 -17.81
N ASP A 213 -26.72 12.29 -17.26
CA ASP A 213 -26.73 10.83 -17.35
C ASP A 213 -27.84 10.30 -18.27
N GLY A 214 -28.53 11.20 -18.98
CA GLY A 214 -29.71 10.90 -19.80
C GLY A 214 -31.03 10.90 -19.03
N THR A 215 -31.02 10.85 -17.70
CA THR A 215 -32.23 10.89 -16.85
C THR A 215 -32.48 12.29 -16.28
N GLY A 216 -31.42 13.07 -16.11
CA GLY A 216 -31.51 14.46 -15.66
C GLY A 216 -30.23 15.25 -15.95
N THR A 217 -30.19 16.47 -15.42
CA THR A 217 -29.02 17.36 -15.49
C THR A 217 -28.64 17.83 -14.09
N LEU A 218 -27.34 17.82 -13.82
CA LEU A 218 -26.75 18.30 -12.58
C LEU A 218 -25.71 19.39 -12.90
N THR A 219 -25.84 20.53 -12.24
CA THR A 219 -25.01 21.70 -12.50
C THR A 219 -23.94 21.87 -11.43
N LEU A 220 -22.67 21.88 -11.82
CA LEU A 220 -21.54 22.16 -10.93
C LEU A 220 -21.14 23.62 -11.05
N LEU A 221 -21.03 24.32 -9.93
CA LEU A 221 -20.79 25.77 -9.89
C LEU A 221 -19.55 26.12 -9.08
N TRP A 222 -18.70 26.98 -9.62
CA TRP A 222 -17.59 27.60 -8.89
C TRP A 222 -17.67 29.13 -8.97
N PHE A 223 -17.75 29.79 -7.81
CA PHE A 223 -17.73 31.26 -7.73
C PHE A 223 -16.30 31.84 -7.66
N ARG A 224 -15.34 31.02 -7.22
CA ARG A 224 -13.90 31.29 -7.20
C ARG A 224 -13.21 30.12 -7.88
N PHE A 225 -12.58 30.37 -9.03
CA PHE A 225 -12.05 29.31 -9.89
C PHE A 225 -10.78 29.74 -10.62
N SER A 226 -9.96 28.75 -10.98
CA SER A 226 -8.96 28.87 -12.03
C SER A 226 -9.54 28.32 -13.32
N GLU A 227 -9.80 29.20 -14.29
CA GLU A 227 -10.43 28.84 -15.57
C GLU A 227 -9.57 27.84 -16.36
N GLU A 228 -8.26 28.05 -16.35
CA GLU A 228 -7.30 27.18 -17.01
C GLU A 228 -7.34 25.76 -16.43
N TYR A 229 -7.33 25.65 -15.10
CA TYR A 229 -7.40 24.36 -14.42
C TYR A 229 -8.69 23.61 -14.77
N LEU A 230 -9.85 24.25 -14.60
CA LEU A 230 -11.15 23.61 -14.83
C LEU A 230 -11.33 23.18 -16.29
N ARG A 231 -10.92 24.03 -17.24
CA ARG A 231 -11.01 23.72 -18.68
C ARG A 231 -10.12 22.54 -19.07
N ASN A 232 -8.92 22.44 -18.47
CA ASN A 232 -7.98 21.36 -18.77
C ASN A 232 -8.39 20.04 -18.09
N ALA A 233 -8.92 20.12 -16.86
CA ALA A 233 -9.33 18.96 -16.08
C ALA A 233 -10.66 18.35 -16.56
N TYR A 234 -11.64 19.19 -16.90
CA TYR A 234 -13.03 18.77 -17.14
C TYR A 234 -13.48 19.12 -18.55
N LYS A 235 -13.14 18.25 -19.49
CA LYS A 235 -13.44 18.46 -20.92
C LYS A 235 -14.88 18.05 -21.23
N LYS A 236 -15.51 18.82 -22.13
CA LYS A 236 -16.81 18.44 -22.71
C LYS A 236 -16.70 17.06 -23.35
N GLY A 237 -17.70 16.21 -23.09
CA GLY A 237 -17.77 14.85 -23.56
C GLY A 237 -17.10 13.83 -22.64
N ALA A 238 -16.33 14.23 -21.63
CA ALA A 238 -15.75 13.28 -20.70
C ALA A 238 -16.83 12.70 -19.76
N SER A 239 -16.71 11.40 -19.47
CA SER A 239 -17.52 10.75 -18.44
C SER A 239 -16.93 11.05 -17.07
N VAL A 240 -17.79 11.30 -16.08
CA VAL A 240 -17.39 11.63 -14.71
C VAL A 240 -18.20 10.85 -13.69
N ILE A 241 -17.54 10.47 -12.61
CA ILE A 241 -18.17 10.12 -11.33
C ILE A 241 -18.05 11.35 -10.44
N LEU A 242 -19.17 11.76 -9.86
CA LEU A 242 -19.27 12.94 -9.03
C LEU A 242 -19.87 12.53 -7.69
N THR A 243 -19.26 12.98 -6.60
CA THR A 243 -19.82 12.86 -5.26
C THR A 243 -19.86 14.21 -4.59
N GLY A 244 -21.01 14.63 -4.07
CA GLY A 244 -21.07 15.92 -3.40
C GLY A 244 -22.44 16.27 -2.86
N ASP A 245 -22.48 17.38 -2.12
CA ASP A 245 -23.70 17.87 -1.49
C ASP A 245 -24.64 18.44 -2.54
N VAL A 246 -25.77 17.76 -2.73
CA VAL A 246 -26.77 18.13 -3.73
C VAL A 246 -27.61 19.28 -3.18
N GLY A 247 -27.55 20.43 -3.83
CA GLY A 247 -28.39 21.58 -3.57
C GLY A 247 -29.43 21.81 -4.67
N VAL A 248 -30.30 22.81 -4.45
CA VAL A 248 -31.26 23.30 -5.45
C VAL A 248 -30.83 24.69 -5.88
N GLY A 249 -30.69 24.86 -7.20
CA GLY A 249 -30.36 26.10 -7.86
C GLY A 249 -31.58 26.90 -8.29
N TYR A 250 -31.32 27.90 -9.13
CA TYR A 250 -32.38 28.71 -9.72
C TYR A 250 -33.31 27.85 -10.59
N ARG A 251 -34.63 28.06 -10.48
CA ARG A 251 -35.67 27.27 -11.19
C ARG A 251 -35.70 25.77 -10.86
N GLY A 252 -35.18 25.37 -9.71
CA GLY A 252 -35.30 23.97 -9.25
C GLY A 252 -34.27 23.02 -9.84
N GLU A 253 -33.28 23.52 -10.59
CA GLU A 253 -32.21 22.68 -11.12
C GLU A 253 -31.32 22.15 -9.99
N LEU A 254 -30.93 20.88 -10.07
CA LEU A 254 -30.00 20.31 -9.10
C LEU A 254 -28.61 20.89 -9.33
N GLN A 255 -27.92 21.24 -8.25
CA GLN A 255 -26.58 21.79 -8.33
C GLN A 255 -25.64 21.29 -7.24
N ILE A 256 -24.34 21.26 -7.52
CA ILE A 256 -23.28 21.11 -6.51
C ILE A 256 -22.42 22.36 -6.55
N VAL A 257 -22.29 23.03 -5.41
CA VAL A 257 -21.53 24.27 -5.28
C VAL A 257 -20.13 23.95 -4.77
N HIS A 258 -19.12 24.45 -5.47
CA HIS A 258 -17.71 24.28 -5.16
C HIS A 258 -17.26 22.82 -4.94
N PRO A 259 -17.58 21.87 -5.85
CA PRO A 259 -17.04 20.53 -5.74
C PRO A 259 -15.50 20.57 -5.82
N ARG A 260 -14.86 19.81 -4.95
CA ARG A 260 -13.40 19.72 -4.86
C ARG A 260 -12.88 18.80 -5.96
N PRO A 261 -11.60 18.90 -6.35
CA PRO A 261 -11.02 17.97 -7.33
C PRO A 261 -11.14 16.48 -6.98
N GLU A 262 -11.23 16.13 -5.69
CA GLU A 262 -11.42 14.75 -5.22
C GLU A 262 -12.86 14.26 -5.29
N ASP A 263 -13.81 15.20 -5.40
CA ASP A 263 -15.24 14.95 -5.55
C ASP A 263 -15.61 14.63 -7.01
N ILE A 264 -14.71 14.92 -7.97
CA ILE A 264 -14.93 14.72 -9.41
C ILE A 264 -13.85 13.82 -9.98
N GLU A 265 -14.26 12.65 -10.46
CA GLU A 265 -13.38 11.69 -11.10
C GLU A 265 -13.70 11.58 -12.57
N VAL A 266 -12.77 12.01 -13.42
CA VAL A 266 -12.88 11.91 -14.87
C VAL A 266 -12.45 10.51 -15.32
N ILE A 267 -13.30 9.87 -16.10
CA ILE A 267 -13.04 8.58 -16.75
C ILE A 267 -12.52 8.88 -18.16
N GLU A 268 -11.29 8.46 -18.45
CA GLU A 268 -10.65 8.69 -19.76
C GLU A 268 -11.17 7.68 -20.81
N GLU A 269 -11.25 8.08 -22.08
CA GLU A 269 -11.68 7.20 -23.17
C GLU A 269 -10.70 6.02 -23.32
N GLY A 270 -11.23 4.79 -23.21
CA GLY A 270 -10.43 3.56 -23.26
C GLY A 270 -9.96 3.04 -21.89
N GLU A 271 -10.23 3.77 -20.80
CA GLU A 271 -10.22 3.17 -19.45
C GLU A 271 -11.58 2.51 -19.22
N ASP A 272 -11.60 1.18 -19.08
CA ASP A 272 -12.79 0.50 -18.57
C ASP A 272 -13.16 1.05 -17.19
N ILE A 273 -14.46 1.08 -16.90
CA ILE A 273 -15.00 1.40 -15.58
C ILE A 273 -14.56 0.26 -14.65
N ASP A 274 -13.35 0.39 -14.09
CA ASP A 274 -12.60 -0.55 -13.23
C ASP A 274 -13.35 -1.85 -12.87
N GLU A 275 -12.88 -3.01 -13.37
CA GLU A 275 -13.28 -4.34 -12.86
C GLU A 275 -13.08 -4.46 -11.33
N ASP A 276 -12.12 -3.72 -10.77
CA ASP A 276 -11.74 -3.80 -9.36
C ASP A 276 -12.61 -2.97 -8.41
N HIS A 277 -13.61 -2.21 -8.92
CA HIS A 277 -14.48 -1.34 -8.12
C HIS A 277 -13.72 -0.43 -7.12
N LEU A 278 -12.49 -0.03 -7.44
CA LEU A 278 -11.60 0.65 -6.49
C LEU A 278 -12.05 2.08 -6.18
N HIS A 279 -12.92 2.64 -7.01
CA HIS A 279 -13.28 4.06 -7.01
C HIS A 279 -14.78 4.30 -6.77
N PHE A 280 -15.58 3.25 -6.79
CA PHE A 280 -17.03 3.26 -6.65
C PHE A 280 -17.53 1.88 -6.21
N ASN A 281 -18.80 1.75 -5.82
CA ASN A 281 -19.36 0.52 -5.27
C ASN A 281 -18.65 0.04 -3.99
N ARG A 282 -18.07 0.98 -3.24
CA ARG A 282 -17.39 0.74 -1.97
C ARG A 282 -17.29 1.98 -1.09
N ILE A 283 -16.83 1.78 0.14
CA ILE A 283 -16.29 2.86 0.96
C ILE A 283 -14.92 3.24 0.38
N VAL A 284 -14.81 4.47 -0.13
CA VAL A 284 -13.65 4.95 -0.87
C VAL A 284 -12.73 5.76 0.06
N PRO A 285 -11.45 5.38 0.20
CA PRO A 285 -10.49 6.16 0.95
C PRO A 285 -10.07 7.42 0.18
N ILE A 286 -9.98 8.54 0.88
CA ILE A 286 -9.48 9.80 0.34
C ILE A 286 -8.16 10.12 1.04
N TYR A 287 -7.08 10.22 0.26
CA TYR A 287 -5.73 10.43 0.79
C TYR A 287 -5.33 11.91 0.75
N PRO A 288 -4.42 12.36 1.62
CA PRO A 288 -3.76 13.65 1.43
C PRO A 288 -2.96 13.67 0.11
N LEU A 289 -3.30 14.57 -0.81
CA LEU A 289 -2.64 14.66 -2.12
C LEU A 289 -1.50 15.69 -2.14
N THR A 290 -0.64 15.54 -3.14
CA THR A 290 0.38 16.50 -3.59
C THR A 290 0.07 16.93 -5.02
N GLU A 291 0.59 18.09 -5.43
CA GLU A 291 0.49 18.55 -6.81
C GLU A 291 1.00 17.48 -7.80
N GLY A 292 0.23 17.25 -8.86
CA GLY A 292 0.54 16.23 -9.87
C GLY A 292 0.03 14.81 -9.55
N LEU A 293 -0.63 14.59 -8.40
CA LEU A 293 -1.21 13.29 -8.03
C LEU A 293 -2.73 13.38 -7.84
N LYS A 294 -3.48 12.55 -8.56
CA LYS A 294 -4.96 12.43 -8.43
C LYS A 294 -5.33 11.30 -7.45
N GLN A 295 -6.49 11.40 -6.79
CA GLN A 295 -7.01 10.36 -5.88
C GLN A 295 -7.06 8.98 -6.53
N ARG A 296 -7.56 8.90 -7.77
CA ARG A 296 -7.67 7.65 -8.54
C ARG A 296 -6.35 6.89 -8.58
N ARG A 297 -5.28 7.60 -8.94
CA ARG A 297 -3.93 7.04 -9.04
C ARG A 297 -3.36 6.71 -7.66
N MET A 298 -3.56 7.57 -6.66
CA MET A 298 -3.12 7.30 -5.29
C MET A 298 -3.75 6.01 -4.74
N ARG A 299 -5.06 5.82 -4.93
CA ARG A 299 -5.75 4.59 -4.51
C ARG A 299 -5.21 3.35 -5.22
N ARG A 300 -4.93 3.40 -6.52
CA ARG A 300 -4.30 2.27 -7.25
C ARG A 300 -2.94 1.89 -6.66
N ILE A 301 -2.12 2.88 -6.33
CA ILE A 301 -0.81 2.66 -5.70
C ILE A 301 -0.99 2.03 -4.32
N MET A 302 -1.84 2.62 -3.48
CA MET A 302 -2.10 2.12 -2.13
C MET A 302 -2.72 0.72 -2.16
N LYS A 303 -3.58 0.42 -3.13
CA LYS A 303 -4.16 -0.91 -3.33
C LYS A 303 -3.08 -1.93 -3.67
N SER A 304 -2.19 -1.61 -4.62
CA SER A 304 -1.05 -2.47 -4.96
C SER A 304 -0.09 -2.67 -3.79
N VAL A 305 0.12 -1.65 -2.96
CA VAL A 305 0.94 -1.74 -1.74
C VAL A 305 0.29 -2.66 -0.71
N VAL A 306 -0.98 -2.42 -0.37
CA VAL A 306 -1.71 -3.19 0.63
C VAL A 306 -1.82 -4.65 0.22
N ASP A 307 -2.23 -4.93 -1.02
CA ASP A 307 -2.42 -6.30 -1.50
C ASP A 307 -1.11 -7.09 -1.58
N GLY A 308 0.01 -6.41 -1.89
CA GLY A 308 1.31 -7.05 -2.01
C GLY A 308 2.04 -7.24 -0.67
N TYR A 309 1.83 -6.34 0.29
CA TYR A 309 2.74 -6.21 1.44
C TYR A 309 2.05 -6.14 2.81
N ALA A 310 0.75 -5.89 2.91
CA ALA A 310 0.12 -5.81 4.24
C ALA A 310 0.24 -7.13 5.02
N ALA A 311 0.26 -8.28 4.32
CA ALA A 311 0.45 -9.59 4.92
C ALA A 311 1.85 -9.83 5.51
N SER A 312 2.88 -9.08 5.09
CA SER A 312 4.23 -9.20 5.63
C SER A 312 4.43 -8.42 6.94
N LEU A 313 3.44 -7.62 7.35
CA LEU A 313 3.45 -6.95 8.64
C LEU A 313 3.43 -7.99 9.76
N SER A 314 4.48 -8.00 10.57
CA SER A 314 4.67 -8.97 11.64
C SER A 314 3.61 -8.83 12.74
N PRO A 315 3.04 -9.93 13.26
CA PRO A 315 2.07 -9.88 14.35
C PRO A 315 2.76 -9.45 15.66
N GLY A 316 2.59 -8.18 16.04
CA GLY A 316 3.24 -7.63 17.24
C GLY A 316 2.57 -7.96 18.59
N LEU A 317 1.34 -8.49 18.60
CA LEU A 317 0.57 -8.72 19.84
C LEU A 317 0.21 -10.20 20.05
N PRO A 318 0.40 -10.75 21.27
CA PRO A 318 -0.08 -12.08 21.61
C PRO A 318 -1.60 -12.20 21.46
N ASP A 319 -2.09 -13.37 21.01
CA ASP A 319 -3.52 -13.62 20.80
C ASP A 319 -4.38 -13.41 22.05
N ALA A 320 -3.83 -13.73 23.23
CA ALA A 320 -4.50 -13.49 24.50
C ALA A 320 -4.81 -12.00 24.72
N LEU A 321 -3.88 -11.11 24.33
CA LEU A 321 -4.05 -9.68 24.45
C LEU A 321 -5.03 -9.13 23.40
N LYS A 322 -4.95 -9.64 22.15
CA LYS A 322 -5.91 -9.32 21.09
C LYS A 322 -7.35 -9.61 21.53
N ARG A 323 -7.60 -10.82 22.05
CA ARG A 323 -8.92 -11.21 22.58
C ARG A 323 -9.36 -10.33 23.74
N LYS A 324 -8.48 -10.07 24.72
CA LYS A 324 -8.80 -9.26 25.90
C LYS A 324 -9.16 -7.82 25.54
N ARG A 325 -8.54 -7.25 24.50
CA ARG A 325 -8.73 -5.85 24.09
C ARG A 325 -9.73 -5.69 22.95
N GLY A 326 -10.15 -6.79 22.31
CA GLY A 326 -11.02 -6.75 21.15
C GLY A 326 -10.38 -5.97 20.00
N VAL A 327 -9.14 -6.34 19.67
CA VAL A 327 -8.37 -5.82 18.52
C VAL A 327 -8.04 -6.97 17.57
N ILE A 328 -7.82 -6.64 16.30
CA ILE A 328 -7.54 -7.62 15.24
C ILE A 328 -6.04 -7.70 14.94
N ASP A 329 -5.64 -8.54 13.98
CA ASP A 329 -4.26 -8.59 13.49
C ASP A 329 -3.85 -7.29 12.79
N LEU A 330 -2.58 -6.89 12.97
CA LEU A 330 -2.04 -5.65 12.41
C LEU A 330 -2.17 -5.60 10.89
N SER A 331 -1.86 -6.70 10.20
CA SER A 331 -1.99 -6.82 8.74
C SER A 331 -3.43 -6.56 8.27
N ALA A 332 -4.41 -7.14 8.98
CA ALA A 332 -5.83 -6.95 8.71
C ALA A 332 -6.27 -5.52 9.04
N ALA A 333 -5.77 -4.94 10.13
CA ALA A 333 -6.07 -3.57 10.54
C ALA A 333 -5.58 -2.55 9.50
N VAL A 334 -4.32 -2.67 9.06
CA VAL A 334 -3.76 -1.81 8.00
C VAL A 334 -4.56 -1.98 6.71
N SER A 335 -4.82 -3.22 6.28
CA SER A 335 -5.56 -3.47 5.03
C SER A 335 -6.95 -2.85 5.05
N ARG A 336 -7.70 -3.05 6.14
CA ARG A 336 -9.07 -2.54 6.29
C ARG A 336 -9.13 -1.05 6.60
N ALA A 337 -8.08 -0.46 7.18
CA ALA A 337 -7.97 0.99 7.29
C ALA A 337 -7.80 1.60 5.90
N HIS A 338 -6.92 1.08 5.04
CA HIS A 338 -6.82 1.60 3.67
C HIS A 338 -8.08 1.31 2.84
N PHE A 339 -8.63 0.11 2.95
CA PHE A 339 -9.71 -0.37 2.10
C PHE A 339 -10.75 -1.15 2.93
N PRO A 340 -11.70 -0.43 3.58
CA PRO A 340 -12.77 -1.06 4.33
C PRO A 340 -13.62 -1.98 3.45
N ALA A 341 -14.18 -3.03 4.06
CA ALA A 341 -15.17 -3.89 3.41
C ALA A 341 -16.52 -3.18 3.33
N ASN A 342 -17.37 -3.63 2.40
CA ASN A 342 -18.63 -2.95 2.07
C ASN A 342 -19.72 -3.10 3.14
N ASP A 343 -19.63 -4.14 3.96
CA ASP A 343 -20.50 -4.43 5.11
C ASP A 343 -20.10 -3.65 6.37
N GLU A 344 -18.97 -2.93 6.34
CA GLU A 344 -18.54 -2.08 7.45
C GLU A 344 -19.34 -0.77 7.49
N ASN A 345 -19.44 -0.20 8.69
CA ASN A 345 -19.91 1.16 8.86
C ASN A 345 -18.81 2.13 8.42
N ILE A 346 -19.20 3.22 7.76
CA ILE A 346 -18.27 4.30 7.46
C ILE A 346 -17.74 4.89 8.77
N VAL A 347 -16.43 5.09 8.83
CA VAL A 347 -15.77 5.69 9.99
C VAL A 347 -15.65 7.20 9.78
N ASP A 348 -16.06 7.96 10.79
CA ASP A 348 -15.74 9.38 10.90
C ASP A 348 -14.47 9.51 11.75
N LEU A 349 -13.35 9.86 11.11
CA LEU A 349 -12.06 10.00 11.77
C LEU A 349 -12.00 11.19 12.74
N SER A 350 -12.97 12.10 12.70
CA SER A 350 -13.10 13.21 13.64
C SER A 350 -13.88 12.86 14.90
N ASP A 351 -14.63 11.75 14.88
CA ASP A 351 -15.40 11.25 16.01
C ASP A 351 -14.67 10.08 16.69
N LYS A 352 -14.28 10.30 17.94
CA LYS A 352 -13.60 9.30 18.78
C LYS A 352 -14.43 8.01 18.91
N ASP A 353 -15.74 8.11 19.06
CA ASP A 353 -16.59 6.95 19.27
C ASP A 353 -16.70 6.13 17.98
N SER A 354 -16.80 6.80 16.83
CA SER A 354 -16.70 6.17 15.50
C SER A 354 -15.36 5.44 15.30
N VAL A 355 -14.24 6.10 15.60
CA VAL A 355 -12.89 5.51 15.52
C VAL A 355 -12.76 4.28 16.43
N TYR A 356 -13.24 4.37 17.67
CA TYR A 356 -13.16 3.27 18.63
C TYR A 356 -14.09 2.10 18.27
N ALA A 357 -15.24 2.39 17.65
CA ALA A 357 -16.15 1.38 17.13
C ALA A 357 -15.59 0.67 15.89
N SER A 358 -14.66 1.28 15.17
CA SER A 358 -14.01 0.70 13.99
C SER A 358 -12.87 -0.26 14.40
N PRO A 359 -12.99 -1.59 14.18
CA PRO A 359 -11.94 -2.54 14.53
C PRO A 359 -10.54 -2.24 13.97
N PRO A 360 -10.36 -1.86 12.68
CA PRO A 360 -9.04 -1.53 12.16
C PRO A 360 -8.43 -0.31 12.85
N HIS A 361 -9.18 0.78 13.01
CA HIS A 361 -8.66 2.02 13.60
C HIS A 361 -8.35 1.86 15.09
N LYS A 362 -9.25 1.21 15.84
CA LYS A 362 -9.00 0.84 17.25
C LYS A 362 -7.74 0.00 17.40
N THR A 363 -7.52 -0.94 16.49
CA THR A 363 -6.31 -1.78 16.50
C THR A 363 -5.06 -0.95 16.25
N LEU A 364 -5.05 -0.09 15.23
CA LEU A 364 -3.91 0.78 14.92
C LEU A 364 -3.56 1.71 16.10
N SER A 365 -4.56 2.38 16.67
CA SER A 365 -4.35 3.22 17.86
C SER A 365 -3.83 2.41 19.04
N TYR A 366 -4.37 1.20 19.27
CA TYR A 366 -3.90 0.34 20.36
C TYR A 366 -2.44 -0.09 20.16
N TYR A 367 -2.05 -0.45 18.94
CA TYR A 367 -0.68 -0.83 18.61
C TYR A 367 0.30 0.31 18.85
N GLU A 368 -0.03 1.53 18.44
CA GLU A 368 0.80 2.71 18.66
C GLU A 368 1.04 2.97 20.16
N PHE A 369 -0.02 3.04 20.96
CA PHE A 369 0.10 3.22 22.40
C PHE A 369 0.81 2.04 23.07
N PHE A 370 0.54 0.81 22.64
CA PHE A 370 1.18 -0.37 23.21
C PHE A 370 2.69 -0.35 22.98
N LEU A 371 3.16 -0.03 21.77
CA LEU A 371 4.58 0.05 21.47
C LEU A 371 5.28 1.16 22.26
N MET A 372 4.63 2.32 22.42
CA MET A 372 5.13 3.41 23.25
C MET A 372 5.25 2.99 24.72
N GLU A 373 4.20 2.41 25.30
CA GLU A 373 4.18 1.95 26.69
C GLU A 373 5.16 0.80 26.93
N LEU A 374 5.33 -0.11 25.95
CA LEU A 374 6.32 -1.18 26.02
C LEU A 374 7.73 -0.62 26.07
N GLY A 375 8.05 0.36 25.21
CA GLY A 375 9.34 1.06 25.25
C GLY A 375 9.61 1.74 26.59
N LEU A 376 8.60 2.43 27.15
CA LEU A 376 8.68 3.05 28.47
C LEU A 376 8.87 2.01 29.59
N ALA A 377 8.16 0.89 29.53
CA ALA A 377 8.28 -0.18 30.50
C ALA A 377 9.66 -0.84 30.48
N LEU A 378 10.22 -1.11 29.30
CA LEU A 378 11.59 -1.63 29.14
C LEU A 378 12.61 -0.65 29.73
N LYS A 379 12.50 0.64 29.39
CA LYS A 379 13.39 1.68 29.96
C LYS A 379 13.27 1.79 31.48
N LYS A 380 12.05 1.70 32.04
CA LYS A 380 11.83 1.73 33.50
C LYS A 380 12.43 0.52 34.19
N ARG A 381 12.31 -0.68 33.59
CA ARG A 381 12.95 -1.90 34.11
C ARG A 381 14.46 -1.72 34.16
N ASP A 382 15.07 -1.30 33.06
CA ASP A 382 16.52 -1.14 32.97
C ASP A 382 17.03 -0.10 33.99
N VAL A 383 16.30 0.99 34.24
CA VAL A 383 16.63 1.96 35.30
C VAL A 383 16.45 1.38 36.71
N ALA A 384 15.41 0.57 36.93
CA ALA A 384 15.14 -0.02 38.24
C ALA A 384 16.18 -1.07 38.65
N GLU A 385 16.89 -1.65 37.67
CA GLU A 385 18.02 -2.55 37.85
C GLU A 385 19.35 -1.84 38.11
N LEU A 386 19.42 -0.51 37.91
CA LEU A 386 20.62 0.26 38.24
C LEU A 386 20.70 0.52 39.75
N ASP A 387 21.90 0.33 40.28
CA ASP A 387 22.22 0.76 41.64
C ASP A 387 22.25 2.30 41.70
N GLY A 388 21.50 2.85 42.64
CA GLY A 388 21.45 4.28 42.93
C GLY A 388 22.19 4.64 44.22
N ILE A 389 22.40 5.93 44.43
CA ILE A 389 22.94 6.44 45.69
C ILE A 389 21.77 6.60 46.67
N SER A 390 21.81 5.90 47.79
CA SER A 390 20.88 6.13 48.89
C SER A 390 21.36 7.29 49.75
N PHE A 391 20.48 8.26 49.97
CA PHE A 391 20.69 9.36 50.90
C PHE A 391 19.93 9.11 52.19
N SER A 392 20.49 9.56 53.32
CA SER A 392 19.81 9.58 54.61
C SER A 392 19.59 11.03 55.06
N PRO A 393 18.67 11.78 54.42
CA PRO A 393 18.39 13.16 54.80
C PRO A 393 17.85 13.19 56.24
N THR A 394 18.42 14.08 57.05
CA THR A 394 18.05 14.30 58.46
C THR A 394 16.84 15.22 58.64
N GLY A 395 16.44 15.93 57.58
CA GLY A 395 15.33 16.88 57.59
C GLY A 395 15.66 18.27 58.18
N GLU A 396 16.87 18.47 58.71
CA GLU A 396 17.23 19.71 59.41
C GLU A 396 17.22 20.94 58.51
N LEU A 397 17.87 20.87 57.33
CA LEU A 397 17.91 21.97 56.37
C LEU A 397 16.53 22.26 55.77
N THR A 398 15.78 21.21 55.45
CA THR A 398 14.42 21.33 54.91
C THR A 398 13.48 21.96 55.92
N GLY A 399 13.56 21.56 57.20
CA GLY A 399 12.77 22.14 58.29
C GLY A 399 13.08 23.63 58.51
N LYS A 400 14.38 23.99 58.52
CA LYS A 400 14.80 25.40 58.60
C LYS A 400 14.23 26.22 57.44
N LEU A 401 14.32 25.73 56.21
CA LEU A 401 13.79 26.41 55.03
C LEU A 401 12.26 26.61 55.13
N ILE A 402 11.51 25.56 55.44
CA ILE A 402 10.04 25.63 55.56
C ILE A 402 9.62 26.62 56.65
N SER A 403 10.30 26.62 57.80
CA SER A 403 10.00 27.54 58.91
C SER A 403 10.25 29.02 58.58
N GLY A 404 11.11 29.31 57.60
CA GLY A 404 11.44 30.67 57.15
C GLY A 404 10.52 31.21 56.04
N LEU A 405 9.58 30.41 55.53
CA LEU A 405 8.68 30.84 54.46
C LEU A 405 7.54 31.70 55.02
N PRO A 406 7.13 32.77 54.31
CA PRO A 406 6.03 33.66 54.75
C PRO A 406 4.64 33.05 54.51
N PHE A 407 4.55 31.78 54.12
CA PHE A 407 3.32 31.05 53.82
C PHE A 407 3.44 29.59 54.27
N ARG A 408 2.30 28.92 54.44
CA ARG A 408 2.26 27.48 54.68
C ARG A 408 2.28 26.73 53.35
N LEU A 409 2.96 25.58 53.35
CA LEU A 409 2.92 24.69 52.21
C LEU A 409 1.50 24.16 51.99
N THR A 410 1.16 23.91 50.73
CA THR A 410 -0.06 23.19 50.39
C THR A 410 0.11 21.70 50.68
N SER A 411 -1.00 20.98 50.86
CA SER A 411 -0.98 19.53 51.02
C SER A 411 -0.31 18.80 49.85
N ALA A 412 -0.41 19.36 48.63
CA ALA A 412 0.28 18.85 47.45
C ALA A 412 1.80 19.01 47.56
N GLN A 413 2.28 20.17 48.03
CA GLN A 413 3.71 20.44 48.23
C GLN A 413 4.30 19.53 49.32
N GLU A 414 3.61 19.36 50.45
CA GLU A 414 4.05 18.47 51.55
C GLU A 414 4.14 17.01 51.09
N ARG A 415 3.13 16.55 50.35
CA ARG A 415 3.11 15.19 49.77
C ARG A 415 4.27 14.98 48.83
N VAL A 416 4.54 15.92 47.93
CA VAL A 416 5.62 15.82 46.94
C VAL A 416 6.99 15.81 47.61
N LEU A 417 7.22 16.65 48.63
CA LEU A 417 8.47 16.63 49.40
C LEU A 417 8.70 15.27 50.07
N SER A 418 7.64 14.70 50.66
CA SER A 418 7.69 13.38 51.29
C SER A 418 7.97 12.25 50.27
N GLU A 419 7.40 12.36 49.07
CA GLU A 419 7.65 11.42 47.97
C GLU A 419 9.12 11.51 47.47
N ILE A 420 9.66 12.72 47.30
CA ILE A 420 11.07 12.92 46.92
C ILE A 420 12.01 12.35 47.99
N GLU A 421 11.74 12.62 49.27
CA GLU A 421 12.58 12.11 50.37
C GLU A 421 12.60 10.58 50.41
N ARG A 422 11.44 9.94 50.17
CA ARG A 422 11.33 8.48 50.07
C ARG A 422 12.12 7.93 48.89
N ASP A 423 11.99 8.53 47.72
CA ASP A 423 12.66 8.09 46.50
C ASP A 423 14.20 8.22 46.65
N MET A 424 14.68 9.31 47.24
CA MET A 424 16.12 9.55 47.52
C MET A 424 16.72 8.57 48.54
N ARG A 425 15.90 7.95 49.40
CA ARG A 425 16.34 6.91 50.35
C ARG A 425 16.41 5.51 49.72
N SER A 426 15.76 5.29 48.58
CA SER A 426 15.47 3.95 48.05
C SER A 426 16.69 3.16 47.53
N GLY A 427 17.85 3.80 47.34
CA GLY A 427 19.02 3.17 46.73
C GLY A 427 18.85 2.87 45.24
N ARG A 428 17.81 3.43 44.60
CA ARG A 428 17.57 3.37 43.15
C ARG A 428 17.53 4.78 42.57
N PRO A 429 17.85 4.97 41.28
CA PRO A 429 17.74 6.28 40.64
C PRO A 429 16.31 6.84 40.68
N MET A 430 16.17 8.10 41.13
CA MET A 430 14.89 8.83 41.12
C MET A 430 14.73 9.61 39.81
N ASN A 431 13.80 9.20 38.96
CA ASN A 431 13.42 9.90 37.73
C ASN A 431 12.00 10.50 37.85
N ARG A 432 11.89 11.55 38.65
CA ARG A 432 10.62 12.22 38.93
C ARG A 432 10.51 13.52 38.13
N LEU A 433 9.39 13.71 37.45
CA LEU A 433 9.00 15.01 36.91
C LEU A 433 8.15 15.72 37.96
N LEU A 434 8.62 16.87 38.42
CA LEU A 434 7.84 17.78 39.25
C LEU A 434 7.01 18.66 38.31
N GLN A 435 5.68 18.60 38.41
CA GLN A 435 4.76 19.33 37.53
C GLN A 435 3.65 20.02 38.32
#